data_AF-A0A6J0YJ70-F1
#
_entry.id   AF-A0A6J0YJ70-F1
#
_cell.length_a   1.000
_cell.length_b   1.000
_cell.length_c   1.000
_cell.angle_alpha   90.00
_cell.angle_beta   90.00
_cell.angle_gamma   90.00
#
_symmetry.space_group_name_H-M   'P 1'
#
loop_
_entity.id
_entity.type
_entity.pdbx_description
1 polymer ?
#
loop_
_entity_poly.entity_id
_entity_poly.type
_entity_poly.pdbx_seq_one_letter_code
_entity_poly.pdbx_strand_id
1 'polypeptide(L)'
;MIVTQSQTNFICPITQLEMKKPVKNKVCGHTYDEEAIVRMIESKHRRKKKACCPKVGCSQIDMRISDLIQDEALRRAIENHNKKRRRQST
;
A
#
# COMPACT_ATOMS: atom_id res chain seq x y z
N MET A 1 -30.08 0.12 0.95
CA MET A 1 -28.84 0.08 1.78
C MET A 1 -27.66 0.08 0.83
N ILE A 2 -26.83 1.12 0.85
CA ILE A 2 -25.59 1.13 0.06
C ILE A 2 -24.57 0.33 0.85
N VAL A 3 -24.34 -0.91 0.42
CA VAL A 3 -23.22 -1.71 0.91
C VAL A 3 -21.96 -1.14 0.28
N THR A 4 -21.26 -0.25 0.97
CA THR A 4 -19.89 0.07 0.61
C THR A 4 -19.08 -1.18 0.88
N GLN A 5 -18.91 -2.02 -0.15
CA GLN A 5 -17.93 -3.08 -0.12
C GLN A 5 -16.59 -2.38 0.11
N SER A 6 -16.02 -2.53 1.32
CA SER A 6 -14.62 -2.25 1.57
C SER A 6 -13.83 -3.22 0.71
N GLN A 7 -13.70 -2.93 -0.58
CA GLN A 7 -12.86 -3.67 -1.50
C GLN A 7 -11.46 -3.54 -0.94
N THR A 8 -10.94 -4.63 -0.40
CA THR A 8 -9.52 -4.77 -0.08
C THR A 8 -8.77 -4.51 -1.37
N ASN A 9 -8.33 -3.26 -1.54
CA ASN A 9 -7.71 -2.83 -2.76
C ASN A 9 -6.29 -3.36 -2.77
N PHE A 10 -6.06 -4.40 -3.58
CA PHE A 10 -4.74 -4.99 -3.76
C PHE A 10 -3.82 -4.12 -4.63
N ILE A 11 -4.34 -3.03 -5.21
CA ILE A 11 -3.60 -2.15 -6.10
C ILE A 11 -2.88 -1.06 -5.29
N CYS A 12 -1.58 -0.96 -5.49
CA CYS A 12 -0.74 0.06 -4.91
C CYS A 12 -1.08 1.44 -5.51
N PRO A 13 -1.39 2.47 -4.69
CA PRO A 13 -1.74 3.81 -5.21
C PRO A 13 -0.54 4.56 -5.83
N ILE A 14 0.68 4.02 -5.71
CA ILE A 14 1.91 4.61 -6.29
C ILE A 14 2.22 3.99 -7.64
N THR A 15 2.22 2.64 -7.73
CA THR A 15 2.58 1.92 -8.96
C THR A 15 1.38 1.57 -9.81
N GLN A 16 0.17 1.65 -9.28
CA GLN A 16 -1.07 1.20 -9.92
C GLN A 16 -1.04 -0.29 -10.33
N LEU A 17 -0.17 -1.07 -9.67
CA LEU A 17 -0.04 -2.51 -9.83
C LEU A 17 -0.46 -3.23 -8.55
N GLU A 18 -0.75 -4.52 -8.66
CA GLU A 18 -0.99 -5.38 -7.50
C GLU A 18 0.24 -5.39 -6.57
N MET A 19 0.02 -5.16 -5.28
CA MET A 19 1.07 -5.13 -4.27
C MET A 19 1.66 -6.53 -4.10
N LYS A 20 3.00 -6.62 -4.03
CA LYS A 20 3.70 -7.87 -3.73
C LYS A 20 4.02 -7.97 -2.25
N LYS A 21 4.47 -6.85 -1.68
CA LYS A 21 4.82 -6.72 -0.26
C LYS A 21 4.04 -5.55 0.33
N PRO A 22 2.76 -5.75 0.71
CA PRO A 22 1.97 -4.68 1.27
C PRO A 22 2.51 -4.22 2.62
N VAL A 23 2.73 -2.92 2.76
CA VAL A 23 3.09 -2.24 4.00
C VAL A 23 2.09 -1.14 4.31
N LYS A 24 1.71 -1.05 5.57
CA LYS A 24 0.76 -0.09 6.12
C LYS A 24 1.51 0.99 6.88
N ASN A 25 1.17 2.25 6.65
CA ASN A 25 1.58 3.32 7.54
C ASN A 25 0.75 3.27 8.83
N LYS A 26 1.40 3.13 10.00
CA LYS A 26 0.72 3.05 11.29
C LYS A 26 -0.04 4.32 11.69
N VAL A 27 0.31 5.47 11.12
CA VAL A 27 -0.29 6.77 11.47
C VAL A 27 -1.58 7.05 10.70
N CYS A 28 -1.60 6.79 9.38
CA CYS A 28 -2.78 7.05 8.54
C CYS A 28 -3.54 5.79 8.11
N GLY A 29 -2.99 4.59 8.35
CA GLY A 29 -3.62 3.31 8.03
C GLY A 29 -3.61 2.92 6.54
N HIS A 30 -3.05 3.76 5.67
CA HIS A 30 -2.99 3.46 4.24
C HIS A 30 -1.90 2.45 3.91
N THR A 31 -2.17 1.63 2.88
CA THR A 31 -1.32 0.53 2.47
C THR A 31 -0.72 0.77 1.08
N TYR A 32 0.52 0.34 0.90
CA TYR A 32 1.34 0.53 -0.29
C TYR A 32 2.18 -0.72 -0.54
N ASP A 33 2.75 -0.82 -1.74
CA ASP A 33 3.85 -1.76 -1.96
C ASP A 33 5.15 -1.23 -1.32
N GLU A 34 5.87 -2.09 -0.59
CA GLU A 34 7.09 -1.80 0.16
C GLU A 34 8.13 -1.08 -0.70
N GLU A 35 8.47 -1.63 -1.87
CA GLU A 35 9.51 -1.08 -2.72
C GLU A 35 9.11 0.30 -3.26
N ALA A 36 7.84 0.46 -3.60
CA ALA A 36 7.30 1.71 -4.12
C ALA A 36 7.33 2.84 -3.07
N ILE A 37 6.85 2.57 -1.86
CA ILE A 37 6.78 3.59 -0.82
C ILE A 37 8.16 3.94 -0.26
N VAL A 38 9.05 2.96 -0.08
CA VAL A 38 10.43 3.21 0.38
C VAL A 38 11.16 4.11 -0.62
N ARG A 39 11.12 3.77 -1.91
CA ARG A 39 11.74 4.60 -2.96
C ARG A 39 11.16 6.01 -3.00
N MET A 40 9.85 6.17 -2.82
CA MET A 40 9.20 7.48 -2.76
C MET A 40 9.70 8.31 -1.56
N ILE A 41 9.75 7.71 -0.37
CA ILE A 41 10.20 8.37 0.87
C ILE A 41 11.67 8.76 0.75
N GLU A 42 12.54 7.85 0.30
CA GLU A 42 13.97 8.12 0.11
C GLU A 42 14.21 9.25 -0.90
N SER A 43 13.47 9.24 -2.01
CA SER A 43 13.59 10.28 -3.05
C SER A 43 13.22 11.67 -2.52
N LYS A 44 12.24 11.77 -1.63
CA LYS A 44 11.86 13.04 -0.97
C LYS A 44 12.93 13.47 0.04
N HIS A 45 13.42 12.55 0.87
CA HIS A 45 14.48 12.83 1.84
C HIS A 45 15.78 13.31 1.16
N ARG A 46 16.17 12.71 0.03
CA ARG A 46 17.32 13.18 -0.77
C ARG A 46 17.16 14.61 -1.27
N ARG A 47 15.92 15.09 -1.45
CA ARG A 47 15.60 16.48 -1.81
C ARG A 47 15.37 17.37 -0.59
N LYS A 48 15.70 16.91 0.63
CA LYS A 48 15.42 17.59 1.91
C LYS A 48 13.94 17.95 2.11
N LYS A 49 13.03 17.15 1.53
CA LYS A 49 11.57 17.33 1.64
C LYS A 49 10.96 16.18 2.44
N LYS A 50 9.88 16.50 3.17
CA LYS A 50 9.07 15.51 3.85
C LYS A 50 8.27 14.68 2.84
N ALA A 51 8.08 13.40 3.13
CA ALA A 51 7.27 12.53 2.30
C ALA A 51 5.81 12.58 2.75
N CYS A 52 4.91 12.99 1.86
CA CYS A 52 3.48 12.97 2.12
C CYS A 52 2.87 11.63 1.72
N CYS A 53 1.75 11.28 2.34
CA CYS A 53 0.91 10.17 1.94
C CYS A 53 0.44 10.33 0.48
N PRO A 54 0.66 9.34 -0.39
CA PRO A 54 0.23 9.42 -1.79
C PRO A 54 -1.27 9.14 -1.97
N LYS A 55 -1.98 8.74 -0.90
CA LYS A 55 -3.44 8.61 -0.96
C LYS A 55 -4.06 9.99 -1.01
N VAL A 56 -4.81 10.26 -2.09
CA VAL A 56 -5.57 11.50 -2.28
C VAL A 56 -6.47 11.76 -1.06
N GLY A 57 -6.41 13.00 -0.54
CA GLY A 57 -7.21 13.43 0.61
C GLY A 57 -6.61 13.08 1.98
N CYS A 58 -5.44 12.45 2.06
CA CYS A 58 -4.79 12.18 3.34
C CYS A 58 -3.93 13.36 3.82
N SER A 59 -4.13 13.80 5.06
CA SER A 59 -3.39 14.92 5.67
C SER A 59 -2.02 14.54 6.25
N GLN A 60 -1.57 13.30 6.07
CA GLN A 60 -0.26 12.86 6.58
C GLN A 60 0.87 13.37 5.69
N ILE A 61 1.69 14.28 6.21
CA ILE A 61 2.76 14.99 5.48
C ILE A 61 4.19 14.63 5.96
N ASP A 62 4.34 13.91 7.07
CA ASP A 62 5.65 13.52 7.65
C ASP A 62 5.76 12.00 7.72
N MET A 63 5.80 11.33 6.56
CA MET A 63 5.95 9.88 6.51
C MET A 63 7.42 9.46 6.58
N ARG A 64 7.73 8.53 7.50
CA ARG A 64 9.04 7.91 7.64
C ARG A 64 8.96 6.42 7.37
N ILE A 65 10.10 5.84 6.99
CA ILE A 65 10.22 4.40 6.77
C ILE A 65 9.89 3.63 8.06
N SER A 66 10.27 4.16 9.22
CA SER A 66 9.98 3.59 10.55
C SER A 66 8.48 3.60 10.94
N ASP A 67 7.63 4.28 10.18
CA ASP A 67 6.18 4.27 10.38
C ASP A 67 5.48 3.20 9.53
N LEU A 68 6.22 2.55 8.63
CA LEU A 68 5.72 1.47 7.79
C LEU A 68 5.84 0.14 8.55
N ILE A 69 4.72 -0.58 8.60
CA ILE A 69 4.60 -1.89 9.22
C ILE A 69 4.11 -2.87 8.14
N GLN A 70 4.63 -4.09 8.12
CA GLN A 70 4.17 -5.12 7.17
C GLN A 70 2.69 -5.45 7.41
N ASP A 71 1.91 -5.48 6.33
CA ASP A 71 0.51 -5.91 6.36
C ASP A 71 0.40 -7.38 5.97
N GLU A 72 0.77 -8.26 6.91
CA GLU A 72 0.72 -9.72 6.76
C GLU A 72 -0.67 -10.21 6.36
N ALA A 73 -1.73 -9.58 6.88
CA ALA A 73 -3.11 -9.94 6.57
C ALA A 73 -3.44 -9.65 5.10
N LEU A 74 -3.10 -8.44 4.61
CA LEU A 74 -3.32 -8.09 3.21
C LEU A 74 -2.45 -8.93 2.28
N ARG A 75 -1.20 -9.20 2.65
CA ARG A 75 -0.31 -10.07 1.88
C ARG A 75 -0.93 -11.45 1.67
N ARG A 76 -1.41 -12.08 2.74
CA ARG A 76 -2.10 -13.39 2.67
C ARG A 76 -3.36 -13.33 1.81
N ALA A 77 -4.12 -12.23 1.88
CA ALA A 77 -5.32 -12.04 1.06
C ALA A 77 -4.97 -11.97 -0.44
N ILE A 78 -3.93 -11.23 -0.81
CA ILE A 78 -3.42 -11.13 -2.20
C ILE A 78 -2.95 -12.50 -2.70
N GLU A 79 -2.13 -13.20 -1.91
CA GLU A 79 -1.63 -14.53 -2.27
C GLU A 79 -2.78 -15.52 -2.50
N ASN A 80 -3.79 -15.51 -1.64
CA ASN A 80 -4.97 -16.35 -1.78
C ASN A 80 -5.82 -15.99 -3.00
N HIS A 81 -5.98 -14.69 -3.29
CA HIS A 81 -6.67 -14.22 -4.49
C HIS A 81 -5.96 -14.70 -5.76
N ASN A 82 -4.64 -14.57 -5.82
CA ASN A 82 -3.83 -15.02 -6.95
C ASN A 82 -3.88 -16.53 -7.15
N LYS A 83 -3.86 -17.33 -6.07
CA LYS A 83 -4.03 -18.78 -6.14
C LYS A 83 -5.40 -19.17 -6.74
N LYS A 84 -6.47 -18.48 -6.34
CA LYS A 84 -7.83 -18.72 -6.88
C LYS A 84 -7.91 -18.35 -8.37
N ARG A 85 -7.36 -17.20 -8.77
CA ARG A 85 -7.32 -16.78 -10.17
C ARG A 85 -6.61 -17.79 -11.08
N ARG A 86 -5.45 -18.30 -10.66
CA ARG A 86 -4.71 -19.32 -11.41
C ARG A 86 -5.50 -20.62 -11.64
N ARG A 87 -6.33 -21.03 -10.67
CA ARG A 87 -7.16 -22.24 -10.76
C ARG A 87 -8.38 -22.09 -11.68
N GLN A 88 -8.81 -20.87 -11.97
CA GLN A 88 -9.96 -20.59 -12.84
C GLN A 88 -9.56 -20.38 -14.31
N SER A 89 -8.26 -20.36 -14.61
CA SER A 89 -7.71 -20.22 -15.96
C SER A 89 -7.36 -21.57 -16.61
N THR A 90 -7.85 -22.68 -16.05
CA THR A 90 -7.75 -24.06 -16.57
C THR A 90 -9.16 -24.58 -16.76
#